data_AF-A0A2V3HIC1-F1
#
_entry.id   AF-A0A2V3HIC1-F1
#
_cell.length_a   1.000
_cell.length_b   1.000
_cell.length_c   1.000
_cell.angle_alpha   90.00
_cell.angle_beta   90.00
_cell.angle_gamma   90.00
#
_symmetry.space_group_name_H-M   'P 1'
#
loop_
_entity.id
_entity.type
_entity.pdbx_description
1 polymer ?
#
loop_
_entity_poly.entity_id
_entity_poly.type
_entity_poly.pdbx_seq_one_letter_code
_entity_poly.pdbx_strand_id
1 'polypeptide(L)'
;MDAKLKARTLTIVGILLIGVNFLVLAPFVAGQVETGVGEVVQSGYDGLDDDGEYDPDSDYGDDGKVSHADRVYFAYSITNADALNSAEASMPEFTKMGPFIYNVTTTREILDFDSDAGTITYSEYDSFAWCEDCVWTDDDGNDVASEPGTTEISNINILWNTQRIAGIATGIEYGEIFAKAGYAQMMLINDLQNRAPSIWASEEIDLMVPGASAALQQAGYDEATADAMAPAAVLQGAYDNWLAQSGADDASPDFAASAQSILYDAVDPSTGICIALTCDIGPMLVAGMGEPSETTTPARAALFGYGSTDPVVLAHMDWAVYALAGTTFVTNGGGADLETATDLRERLAEVSGVDIANPEALNNILWGSEGSSPNNGILSVSDFQGIPLYGVALFLLGAQSDAFGTMVTYGIGLTQLLGLSYDWAGLWIDMVGGVPLEFEMILVGGTGTMGADSWWQHSFGSEEPIAGGYIPIGLNRGDYEGEVSLSVEKVREILYDSDYALTGDFASIFMYAELSGESLPTGADGLEMGGVVAPWNDAAVASLYGISESDAAALRSWVSDFMFEEVIGALLSFQYGATAITTQS
;
A
#
# COMPACT_ATOMS: atom_id res chain seq x y z
N MET A 1 -44.33 -98.41 36.26
CA MET A 1 -43.31 -97.74 35.43
C MET A 1 -42.09 -97.52 36.30
N ASP A 2 -40.93 -98.09 35.94
CA ASP A 2 -39.67 -98.01 36.70
C ASP A 2 -39.25 -96.54 36.93
N ALA A 3 -38.76 -96.19 38.12
CA ALA A 3 -38.37 -94.82 38.49
C ALA A 3 -37.26 -94.28 37.57
N LYS A 4 -36.39 -95.16 37.04
CA LYS A 4 -35.39 -94.80 36.02
C LYS A 4 -35.99 -94.45 34.66
N LEU A 5 -37.11 -95.08 34.29
CA LEU A 5 -37.82 -94.78 33.05
C LEU A 5 -38.51 -93.41 33.15
N LYS A 6 -39.09 -93.09 34.31
CA LYS A 6 -39.77 -91.80 34.57
C LYS A 6 -38.80 -90.62 34.54
N ALA A 7 -37.62 -90.76 35.14
CA ALA A 7 -36.57 -89.74 35.10
C ALA A 7 -36.02 -89.51 33.68
N ARG A 8 -35.76 -90.59 32.92
CA ARG A 8 -35.36 -90.47 31.50
C ARG A 8 -36.42 -89.78 30.64
N THR A 9 -37.70 -90.11 30.80
CA THR A 9 -38.78 -89.47 30.04
C THR A 9 -38.89 -87.98 30.37
N LEU A 10 -38.76 -87.58 31.65
CA LEU A 10 -38.81 -86.17 32.04
C LEU A 10 -37.60 -85.36 31.53
N THR A 11 -36.39 -85.92 31.57
CA THR A 11 -35.20 -85.26 31.01
C THR A 11 -35.28 -85.13 29.49
N ILE A 12 -35.78 -86.16 28.78
CA ILE A 12 -35.98 -86.12 27.32
C ILE A 12 -37.04 -85.08 26.95
N VAL A 13 -38.16 -85.03 27.68
CA VAL A 13 -39.21 -84.03 27.46
C VAL A 13 -38.72 -82.61 27.79
N GLY A 14 -37.91 -82.44 28.85
CA GLY A 14 -37.31 -81.14 29.19
C GLY A 14 -36.33 -80.63 28.12
N ILE A 15 -35.46 -81.50 27.59
CA ILE A 15 -34.55 -81.17 26.49
C ILE A 15 -35.32 -80.89 25.19
N LEU A 16 -36.39 -81.64 24.92
CA LEU A 16 -37.29 -81.39 23.78
C LEU A 16 -37.98 -80.04 23.90
N LEU A 17 -38.46 -79.66 25.08
CA LEU A 17 -39.13 -78.37 25.29
C LEU A 17 -38.17 -77.19 25.15
N ILE A 18 -36.93 -77.31 25.63
CA ILE A 18 -35.87 -76.31 25.40
C ILE A 18 -35.51 -76.24 23.91
N GLY A 19 -35.39 -77.40 23.23
CA GLY A 19 -35.14 -77.47 21.80
C GLY A 19 -36.26 -76.82 20.96
N VAL A 20 -37.52 -77.02 21.31
CA VAL A 20 -38.66 -76.37 20.66
C VAL A 20 -38.66 -74.86 20.91
N ASN A 21 -38.35 -74.41 22.13
CA ASN A 21 -38.32 -72.98 22.44
C ASN A 21 -37.17 -72.25 21.70
N PHE A 22 -35.98 -72.85 21.65
CA PHE A 22 -34.77 -72.19 21.12
C PHE A 22 -34.53 -72.42 19.62
N LEU A 23 -34.91 -73.58 19.06
CA LEU A 23 -34.65 -73.94 17.66
C LEU A 23 -35.87 -73.80 16.74
N VAL A 24 -37.07 -73.65 17.30
CA VAL A 24 -38.32 -73.56 16.51
C VAL A 24 -39.06 -72.26 16.80
N LEU A 25 -39.39 -71.98 18.06
CA LEU A 25 -40.18 -70.79 18.41
C LEU A 25 -39.38 -69.49 18.28
N ALA A 26 -38.14 -69.42 18.78
CA ALA A 26 -37.33 -68.20 18.66
C ALA A 26 -37.01 -67.81 17.19
N PRO A 27 -36.60 -68.75 16.29
CA PRO A 27 -36.43 -68.44 14.86
C PRO A 27 -37.75 -68.14 14.15
N PHE A 28 -38.87 -68.78 14.54
CA PHE A 28 -40.18 -68.49 13.98
C PHE A 28 -40.66 -67.08 14.36
N VAL A 29 -40.51 -66.68 15.63
CA VAL A 29 -40.84 -65.31 16.08
C VAL A 29 -39.90 -64.29 15.43
N ALA A 30 -38.60 -64.57 15.32
CA ALA A 30 -37.67 -63.70 14.62
C ALA A 30 -38.01 -63.56 13.13
N GLY A 31 -38.35 -64.65 12.44
CA GLY A 31 -38.78 -64.62 11.05
C GLY A 31 -40.14 -63.95 10.83
N GLN A 32 -41.06 -64.04 11.80
CA GLN A 32 -42.33 -63.30 11.78
C GLN A 32 -42.12 -61.80 12.05
N VAL A 33 -41.16 -61.43 12.88
CA VAL A 33 -40.76 -60.02 13.07
C VAL A 33 -40.05 -59.49 11.82
N GLU A 34 -39.16 -60.28 11.19
CA GLU A 34 -38.50 -59.92 9.94
C GLU A 34 -39.49 -59.78 8.78
N THR A 35 -40.45 -60.70 8.66
CA THR A 35 -41.53 -60.63 7.66
C THR A 35 -42.48 -59.48 7.95
N GLY A 36 -42.84 -59.26 9.23
CA GLY A 36 -43.72 -58.16 9.62
C GLY A 36 -43.08 -56.79 9.46
N VAL A 37 -41.79 -56.64 9.75
CA VAL A 37 -41.03 -55.41 9.48
C VAL A 37 -40.86 -55.22 7.97
N GLY A 38 -40.58 -56.30 7.23
CA GLY A 38 -40.48 -56.26 5.77
C GLY A 38 -41.78 -55.85 5.10
N GLU A 39 -42.93 -56.40 5.51
CA GLU A 39 -44.25 -56.02 5.00
C GLU A 39 -44.60 -54.58 5.37
N VAL A 40 -44.35 -54.14 6.62
CA VAL A 40 -44.65 -52.76 7.06
C VAL A 40 -43.76 -51.73 6.35
N VAL A 41 -42.49 -52.03 6.10
CA VAL A 41 -41.60 -51.15 5.33
C VAL A 41 -41.99 -51.15 3.86
N GLN A 42 -42.40 -52.28 3.30
CA GLN A 42 -42.72 -52.38 1.87
C GLN A 42 -44.12 -51.84 1.52
N SER A 43 -45.06 -51.84 2.46
CA SER A 43 -46.42 -51.30 2.30
C SER A 43 -46.58 -49.85 2.75
N GLY A 44 -45.52 -49.21 3.25
CA GLY A 44 -45.53 -47.81 3.68
C GLY A 44 -44.61 -46.90 2.86
N TYR A 45 -44.11 -47.41 1.73
CA TYR A 45 -43.25 -46.70 0.77
C TYR A 45 -43.58 -47.13 -0.67
N ASP A 46 -44.88 -47.27 -0.99
CA ASP A 46 -45.37 -47.78 -2.28
C ASP A 46 -45.93 -46.68 -3.22
N GLY A 47 -45.90 -45.43 -2.79
CA GLY A 47 -46.32 -44.23 -3.50
C GLY A 47 -47.82 -43.97 -3.44
N LEU A 48 -48.58 -44.71 -2.62
CA LEU A 48 -50.04 -44.68 -2.60
C LEU A 48 -50.59 -44.23 -1.23
N ASP A 49 -51.60 -43.37 -1.23
CA ASP A 49 -52.32 -43.01 0.00
C ASP A 49 -53.26 -44.12 0.50
N ASP A 50 -53.87 -43.88 1.67
CA ASP A 50 -54.83 -44.78 2.31
C ASP A 50 -56.06 -45.11 1.43
N ASP A 51 -56.37 -44.29 0.41
CA ASP A 51 -57.42 -44.51 -0.59
C ASP A 51 -56.93 -45.13 -1.91
N GLY A 52 -55.62 -45.38 -2.03
CA GLY A 52 -54.98 -46.05 -3.17
C GLY A 52 -54.79 -45.14 -4.38
N GLU A 53 -54.83 -43.82 -4.19
CA GLU A 53 -54.44 -42.81 -5.16
C GLU A 53 -52.93 -42.57 -5.06
N TYR A 54 -52.30 -42.18 -6.17
CA TYR A 54 -50.87 -41.90 -6.18
C TYR A 54 -50.57 -40.59 -5.43
N ASP A 55 -50.13 -40.75 -4.18
CA ASP A 55 -49.64 -39.69 -3.32
C ASP A 55 -48.37 -40.17 -2.60
N PRO A 56 -47.18 -40.01 -3.22
CA PRO A 56 -45.92 -40.44 -2.64
C PRO A 56 -45.54 -39.63 -1.39
N ASP A 57 -46.24 -38.53 -1.10
CA ASP A 57 -46.07 -37.79 0.15
C ASP A 57 -46.73 -38.52 1.33
N SER A 58 -47.74 -39.35 1.10
CA SER A 58 -48.49 -40.05 2.17
C SER A 58 -47.65 -41.10 2.92
N ASP A 59 -46.69 -41.72 2.22
CA ASP A 59 -45.75 -42.71 2.74
C ASP A 59 -44.76 -42.15 3.78
N TYR A 60 -44.48 -40.85 3.70
CA TYR A 60 -43.56 -40.18 4.62
C TYR A 60 -44.37 -39.47 5.70
N GLY A 61 -44.43 -40.08 6.88
CA GLY A 61 -45.02 -39.48 8.06
C GLY A 61 -44.40 -38.12 8.42
N ASP A 62 -45.11 -37.34 9.24
CA ASP A 62 -44.66 -36.02 9.70
C ASP A 62 -43.27 -36.06 10.37
N ASP A 63 -42.88 -37.20 10.94
CA ASP A 63 -41.59 -37.46 11.59
C ASP A 63 -40.43 -37.70 10.61
N GLY A 64 -40.71 -38.21 9.41
CA GLY A 64 -39.76 -38.28 8.31
C GLY A 64 -39.59 -36.93 7.61
N LYS A 65 -40.70 -36.20 7.45
CA LYS A 65 -40.75 -34.87 6.82
C LYS A 65 -40.19 -33.76 7.71
N VAL A 66 -40.40 -33.84 9.02
CA VAL A 66 -39.89 -32.87 10.00
C VAL A 66 -39.29 -33.61 11.18
N SER A 67 -38.01 -33.37 11.43
CA SER A 67 -37.28 -33.98 12.55
C SER A 67 -36.61 -32.92 13.40
N HIS A 68 -36.61 -33.13 14.73
CA HIS A 68 -36.01 -32.22 15.71
C HIS A 68 -34.82 -32.90 16.40
N ALA A 69 -33.71 -32.19 16.52
CA ALA A 69 -32.53 -32.65 17.23
C ALA A 69 -31.81 -31.49 17.91
N ASP A 70 -31.20 -31.75 19.06
CA ASP A 70 -30.32 -30.77 19.71
C ASP A 70 -28.90 -30.89 19.17
N ARG A 71 -28.32 -29.76 18.76
CA ARG A 71 -26.91 -29.66 18.43
C ARG A 71 -26.20 -28.77 19.44
N VAL A 72 -25.08 -29.28 19.95
CA VAL A 72 -24.25 -28.61 20.94
C VAL A 72 -22.93 -28.23 20.29
N TYR A 73 -22.62 -26.94 20.29
CA TYR A 73 -21.39 -26.39 19.72
C TYR A 73 -20.46 -25.89 20.82
N PHE A 74 -19.17 -25.99 20.57
CA PHE A 74 -18.11 -25.39 21.39
C PHE A 74 -17.20 -24.60 20.47
N ALA A 75 -16.71 -23.47 20.97
CA ALA A 75 -15.74 -22.65 20.28
C ALA A 75 -14.44 -22.57 21.09
N TYR A 76 -13.31 -22.41 20.43
CA TYR A 76 -12.05 -22.06 21.09
C TYR A 76 -11.77 -20.60 20.81
N SER A 77 -12.08 -19.73 21.78
CA SER A 77 -11.88 -18.30 21.68
C SER A 77 -10.41 -17.96 21.95
N ILE A 78 -9.82 -17.11 21.12
CA ILE A 78 -8.43 -16.65 21.24
C ILE A 78 -8.36 -15.51 22.27
N THR A 79 -7.69 -15.72 23.40
CA THR A 79 -7.67 -14.74 24.51
C THR A 79 -6.63 -13.65 24.37
N ASN A 80 -5.59 -13.88 23.55
CA ASN A 80 -4.50 -12.94 23.27
C ASN A 80 -4.58 -12.34 21.86
N ALA A 81 -5.80 -12.09 21.35
CA ALA A 81 -6.05 -11.61 19.99
C ALA A 81 -5.30 -10.30 19.65
N ASP A 82 -5.32 -9.32 20.56
CA ASP A 82 -4.63 -8.03 20.36
C ASP A 82 -3.12 -8.22 20.20
N ALA A 83 -2.51 -9.04 21.06
CA ALA A 83 -1.07 -9.33 21.02
C ALA A 83 -0.66 -10.10 19.76
N LEU A 84 -1.55 -10.93 19.21
CA LEU A 84 -1.30 -11.62 17.93
C LEU A 84 -1.43 -10.68 16.74
N ASN A 85 -2.45 -9.82 16.73
CA ASN A 85 -2.67 -8.83 15.67
C ASN A 85 -1.56 -7.76 15.64
N SER A 86 -0.98 -7.42 16.80
CA SER A 86 0.16 -6.50 16.92
C SER A 86 1.53 -7.18 16.78
N ALA A 87 1.57 -8.49 16.51
CA ALA A 87 2.78 -9.32 16.46
C ALA A 87 3.64 -9.31 17.75
N GLU A 88 3.06 -8.91 18.89
CA GLU A 88 3.68 -9.03 20.22
C GLU A 88 3.70 -10.48 20.73
N ALA A 89 2.84 -11.34 20.17
CA ALA A 89 2.78 -12.77 20.41
C ALA A 89 2.79 -13.56 19.10
N SER A 90 3.38 -14.76 19.13
CA SER A 90 3.47 -15.67 17.97
C SER A 90 2.64 -16.94 18.10
N MET A 91 2.02 -17.17 19.26
CA MET A 91 1.21 -18.35 19.54
C MET A 91 -0.15 -17.98 20.13
N PRO A 92 -1.26 -18.52 19.59
CA PRO A 92 -2.58 -18.27 20.14
C PRO A 92 -2.83 -19.02 21.45
N GLU A 93 -3.44 -18.32 22.39
CA GLU A 93 -3.96 -18.86 23.64
C GLU A 93 -5.47 -19.06 23.50
N PHE A 94 -5.95 -20.26 23.83
CA PHE A 94 -7.34 -20.64 23.61
C PHE A 94 -8.09 -20.87 24.92
N THR A 95 -9.32 -20.36 24.97
CA THR A 95 -10.31 -20.73 26.00
C THR A 95 -11.48 -21.44 25.32
N LYS A 96 -11.82 -22.63 25.80
CA LYS A 96 -13.01 -23.35 25.36
C LYS A 96 -14.26 -22.63 25.86
N MET A 97 -15.12 -22.22 24.94
CA MET A 97 -16.40 -21.53 25.17
C MET A 97 -17.55 -22.45 24.75
N GLY A 98 -18.71 -22.25 25.37
CA GLY A 98 -19.92 -23.07 25.20
C GLY A 98 -20.24 -23.88 26.46
N PRO A 99 -21.28 -24.72 26.42
CA PRO A 99 -22.00 -25.18 25.23
C PRO A 99 -22.91 -24.10 24.61
N PHE A 100 -22.95 -24.01 23.29
CA PHE A 100 -24.01 -23.28 22.56
C PHE A 100 -25.00 -24.29 22.00
N ILE A 101 -26.23 -24.28 22.52
CA ILE A 101 -27.21 -25.31 22.21
C ILE A 101 -28.27 -24.75 21.25
N TYR A 102 -28.46 -25.43 20.14
CA TYR A 102 -29.49 -25.11 19.14
C TYR A 102 -30.44 -26.28 18.97
N ASN A 103 -31.74 -26.01 18.98
CA ASN A 103 -32.74 -26.94 18.50
C ASN A 103 -32.75 -26.83 16.97
N VAL A 104 -32.37 -27.90 16.30
CA VAL A 104 -32.33 -28.01 14.84
C VAL A 104 -33.61 -28.67 14.38
N THR A 105 -34.35 -27.98 13.52
CA THR A 105 -35.50 -28.55 12.83
C THR A 105 -35.12 -28.78 11.37
N THR A 106 -34.99 -30.04 11.00
CA THR A 106 -34.72 -30.48 9.64
C THR A 106 -36.04 -30.76 8.95
N THR A 107 -36.31 -30.05 7.84
CA THR A 107 -37.48 -30.27 7.01
C THR A 107 -37.07 -30.87 5.68
N ARG A 108 -37.78 -31.92 5.26
CA ARG A 108 -37.61 -32.60 3.98
C ARG A 108 -38.88 -32.41 3.14
N GLU A 109 -38.70 -31.92 1.94
CA GLU A 109 -39.75 -31.78 0.93
C GLU A 109 -39.47 -32.78 -0.20
N ILE A 110 -40.38 -33.72 -0.43
CA ILE A 110 -40.25 -34.70 -1.51
C ILE A 110 -40.50 -33.99 -2.84
N LEU A 111 -39.54 -34.10 -3.76
CA LEU A 111 -39.58 -33.47 -5.08
C LEU A 111 -40.00 -34.44 -6.18
N ASP A 112 -39.56 -35.70 -6.08
CA ASP A 112 -39.86 -36.73 -7.08
C ASP A 112 -39.75 -38.14 -6.48
N PHE A 113 -40.50 -39.08 -7.07
CA PHE A 113 -40.50 -40.49 -6.73
C PHE A 113 -40.41 -41.34 -8.00
N ASP A 114 -39.30 -42.07 -8.15
CA ASP A 114 -39.11 -43.04 -9.23
C ASP A 114 -39.46 -44.44 -8.70
N SER A 115 -40.69 -44.86 -8.99
CA SER A 115 -41.23 -46.16 -8.58
C SER A 115 -40.56 -47.36 -9.29
N ASP A 116 -40.01 -47.17 -10.48
CA ASP A 116 -39.33 -48.24 -11.24
C ASP A 116 -37.92 -48.49 -10.69
N ALA A 117 -37.23 -47.43 -10.26
CA ALA A 117 -35.91 -47.50 -9.63
C ALA A 117 -35.97 -47.69 -8.10
N GLY A 118 -37.11 -47.41 -7.47
CA GLY A 118 -37.28 -47.42 -6.01
C GLY A 118 -36.52 -46.29 -5.32
N THR A 119 -36.48 -45.10 -5.92
CA THR A 119 -35.69 -43.97 -5.42
C THR A 119 -36.53 -42.72 -5.22
N ILE A 120 -36.18 -41.93 -4.20
CA ILE A 120 -36.79 -40.64 -3.91
C ILE A 120 -35.79 -39.51 -4.11
N THR A 121 -36.28 -38.37 -4.57
CA THR A 121 -35.52 -37.12 -4.59
C THR A 121 -36.22 -36.14 -3.65
N TYR A 122 -35.48 -35.55 -2.71
CA TYR A 122 -36.01 -34.57 -1.78
C TYR A 122 -35.07 -33.38 -1.63
N SER A 123 -35.63 -32.23 -1.26
CA SER A 123 -34.88 -31.07 -0.77
C SER A 123 -34.89 -31.10 0.76
N GLU A 124 -33.73 -30.91 1.37
CA GLU A 124 -33.59 -30.83 2.82
C GLU A 124 -33.07 -29.45 3.20
N TYR A 125 -33.69 -28.83 4.20
CA TYR A 125 -33.17 -27.62 4.81
C TYR A 125 -33.26 -27.71 6.34
N ASP A 126 -32.23 -27.19 6.99
CA ASP A 126 -32.12 -27.12 8.44
C ASP A 126 -32.44 -25.69 8.90
N SER A 127 -33.24 -25.57 9.97
CA SER A 127 -33.44 -24.32 10.71
C SER A 127 -32.91 -24.47 12.13
N PHE A 128 -32.15 -23.46 12.57
CA PHE A 128 -31.46 -23.47 13.86
C PHE A 128 -32.09 -22.43 14.78
N ALA A 129 -32.63 -22.86 15.91
CA ALA A 129 -33.13 -21.98 16.97
C ALA A 129 -32.25 -22.12 18.22
N TRP A 130 -31.67 -21.02 18.69
CA TRP A 130 -30.90 -21.04 19.93
C TRP A 130 -31.81 -21.38 21.12
N CYS A 131 -31.36 -22.30 21.96
CA CYS A 131 -32.09 -22.75 23.14
C CYS A 131 -31.42 -22.20 24.40
N GLU A 132 -31.98 -21.12 24.95
CA GLU A 132 -31.49 -20.46 26.18
C GLU A 132 -31.59 -21.37 27.41
N ASP A 133 -32.68 -22.14 27.52
CA ASP A 133 -32.98 -22.97 28.69
C ASP A 133 -32.42 -24.40 28.59
N CYS A 134 -31.69 -24.72 27.51
CA CYS A 134 -31.12 -26.05 27.32
C CYS A 134 -29.88 -26.26 28.19
N VAL A 135 -29.66 -27.53 28.56
CA VAL A 135 -28.54 -27.96 29.39
C VAL A 135 -27.83 -29.12 28.69
N TRP A 136 -26.50 -29.09 28.70
CA TRP A 136 -25.65 -30.17 28.23
C TRP A 136 -24.87 -30.76 29.41
N THR A 137 -24.87 -32.09 29.52
CA THR A 137 -24.12 -32.80 30.56
C THR A 137 -22.70 -33.10 30.05
N ASP A 138 -21.69 -32.65 30.79
CA ASP A 138 -20.28 -32.88 30.45
C ASP A 138 -19.80 -34.31 30.72
N ASP A 139 -18.57 -34.62 30.29
CA ASP A 139 -17.95 -35.95 30.47
C ASP A 139 -17.77 -36.34 31.95
N ASP A 140 -17.77 -35.36 32.86
CA ASP A 140 -17.68 -35.53 34.31
C ASP A 140 -19.06 -35.68 34.98
N GLY A 141 -20.15 -35.58 34.19
CA GLY A 141 -21.53 -35.72 34.64
C GLY A 141 -22.15 -34.45 35.22
N ASN A 142 -21.58 -33.28 34.96
CA ASN A 142 -22.12 -31.99 35.39
C ASN A 142 -22.97 -31.34 34.30
N ASP A 143 -24.08 -30.76 34.72
CA ASP A 143 -25.00 -30.03 33.87
C ASP A 143 -24.50 -28.59 33.65
N VAL A 144 -24.30 -28.22 32.38
CA VAL A 144 -23.84 -26.89 31.94
C VAL A 144 -24.92 -26.24 31.07
N ALA A 145 -25.31 -25.01 31.40
CA ALA A 145 -26.32 -24.27 30.65
C ALA A 145 -25.80 -23.77 29.30
N SER A 146 -26.71 -23.59 28.34
CA SER A 146 -26.41 -22.97 27.04
C SER A 146 -25.90 -21.53 27.20
N GLU A 147 -24.80 -21.20 26.56
CA GLU A 147 -24.26 -19.84 26.50
C GLU A 147 -25.08 -18.96 25.52
N PRO A 148 -25.22 -17.65 25.78
CA PRO A 148 -25.91 -16.72 24.89
C PRO A 148 -25.33 -16.69 23.48
N GLY A 149 -26.21 -16.57 22.47
CA GLY A 149 -25.81 -16.28 21.09
C GLY A 149 -25.33 -14.84 20.86
N THR A 150 -25.04 -14.09 21.92
CA THR A 150 -24.38 -12.77 21.89
C THR A 150 -23.02 -12.82 22.57
N THR A 151 -22.56 -14.01 22.95
CA THR A 151 -21.27 -14.19 23.62
C THR A 151 -20.16 -13.93 22.62
N GLU A 152 -19.31 -12.96 22.94
CA GLU A 152 -18.18 -12.60 22.08
C GLU A 152 -17.16 -13.75 21.99
N ILE A 153 -16.81 -14.11 20.76
CA ILE A 153 -15.80 -15.10 20.43
C ILE A 153 -14.77 -14.45 19.52
N SER A 154 -13.51 -14.48 19.94
CA SER A 154 -12.37 -14.06 19.13
C SER A 154 -11.82 -15.26 18.37
N ASN A 155 -11.75 -15.18 17.04
CA ASN A 155 -11.21 -16.26 16.22
C ASN A 155 -10.58 -15.73 14.93
N ILE A 156 -9.94 -16.63 14.19
CA ILE A 156 -9.38 -16.32 12.86
C ILE A 156 -10.48 -15.74 11.99
N ASN A 157 -10.20 -14.58 11.39
CA ASN A 157 -11.07 -13.98 10.40
C ASN A 157 -10.97 -14.80 9.10
N ILE A 158 -11.95 -15.67 8.88
CA ILE A 158 -11.99 -16.58 7.71
C ILE A 158 -12.01 -15.78 6.38
N LEU A 159 -12.52 -14.54 6.40
CA LEU A 159 -12.55 -13.68 5.23
C LEU A 159 -11.27 -12.89 5.02
N TRP A 160 -10.31 -12.93 5.95
CA TRP A 160 -9.12 -12.08 5.94
C TRP A 160 -8.32 -12.18 4.63
N ASN A 161 -7.98 -13.40 4.20
CA ASN A 161 -7.23 -13.57 2.96
C ASN A 161 -8.08 -13.21 1.73
N THR A 162 -9.39 -13.44 1.75
CA THR A 162 -10.29 -13.01 0.68
C THR A 162 -10.34 -11.48 0.59
N GLN A 163 -10.38 -10.79 1.73
CA GLN A 163 -10.33 -9.33 1.82
C GLN A 163 -8.99 -8.79 1.31
N ARG A 164 -7.87 -9.45 1.64
CA ARG A 164 -6.54 -9.11 1.12
C ARG A 164 -6.47 -9.29 -0.40
N ILE A 165 -6.95 -10.41 -0.94
CA ILE A 165 -6.97 -10.65 -2.39
C ILE A 165 -7.84 -9.59 -3.08
N ALA A 166 -9.03 -9.31 -2.56
CA ALA A 166 -9.90 -8.29 -3.11
C ALA A 166 -9.29 -6.87 -3.01
N GLY A 167 -8.47 -6.62 -2.00
CA GLY A 167 -7.83 -5.34 -1.73
C GLY A 167 -6.52 -5.11 -2.48
N ILE A 168 -6.03 -6.02 -3.32
CA ILE A 168 -4.70 -5.89 -3.92
C ILE A 168 -4.57 -4.71 -4.88
N ALA A 169 -5.56 -4.50 -5.76
CA ALA A 169 -5.55 -3.37 -6.68
C ALA A 169 -5.49 -2.04 -5.93
N THR A 170 -6.38 -1.87 -4.94
CA THR A 170 -6.38 -0.71 -4.05
C THR A 170 -5.08 -0.60 -3.24
N GLY A 171 -4.52 -1.72 -2.80
CA GLY A 171 -3.24 -1.76 -2.10
C GLY A 171 -2.10 -1.21 -2.94
N ILE A 172 -2.08 -1.54 -4.24
CA ILE A 172 -1.10 -1.03 -5.20
C ILE A 172 -1.28 0.48 -5.42
N GLU A 173 -2.53 0.95 -5.56
CA GLU A 173 -2.82 2.39 -5.67
C GLU A 173 -2.34 3.18 -4.44
N TYR A 174 -2.59 2.67 -3.22
CA TYR A 174 -2.06 3.29 -2.01
C TYR A 174 -0.54 3.20 -1.91
N GLY A 175 0.04 2.08 -2.36
CA GLY A 175 1.49 1.93 -2.46
C GLY A 175 2.12 3.03 -3.31
N GLU A 176 1.54 3.31 -4.48
CA GLU A 176 1.92 4.43 -5.33
C GLU A 176 1.81 5.78 -4.61
N ILE A 177 0.70 6.04 -3.91
CA ILE A 177 0.52 7.28 -3.14
C ILE A 177 1.63 7.43 -2.09
N PHE A 178 1.96 6.37 -1.36
CA PHE A 178 3.05 6.42 -0.37
C PHE A 178 4.42 6.57 -1.01
N ALA A 179 4.66 5.97 -2.18
CA ALA A 179 5.90 6.19 -2.92
C ALA A 179 6.05 7.65 -3.34
N LYS A 180 4.99 8.23 -3.92
CA LYS A 180 4.95 9.65 -4.31
C LYS A 180 5.07 10.58 -3.12
N ALA A 181 4.65 10.16 -1.93
CA ALA A 181 4.90 10.91 -0.69
C ALA A 181 6.39 10.97 -0.33
N GLY A 182 7.16 9.92 -0.65
CA GLY A 182 8.61 9.96 -0.56
C GLY A 182 9.23 10.98 -1.52
N TYR A 183 8.77 10.99 -2.78
CA TYR A 183 9.14 12.03 -3.74
C TYR A 183 8.80 13.44 -3.20
N ALA A 184 7.57 13.65 -2.75
CA ALA A 184 7.15 14.94 -2.22
C ALA A 184 8.00 15.36 -1.02
N GLN A 185 8.31 14.45 -0.09
CA GLN A 185 9.21 14.76 1.03
C GLN A 185 10.59 15.21 0.55
N MET A 186 11.19 14.53 -0.43
CA MET A 186 12.48 14.95 -0.99
C MET A 186 12.40 16.36 -1.56
N MET A 187 11.31 16.69 -2.25
CA MET A 187 11.10 18.02 -2.82
C MET A 187 10.89 19.08 -1.74
N LEU A 188 10.11 18.79 -0.68
CA LEU A 188 9.93 19.69 0.46
C LEU A 188 11.25 19.95 1.21
N ILE A 189 12.08 18.92 1.38
CA ILE A 189 13.42 19.06 1.96
C ILE A 189 14.28 19.94 1.06
N ASN A 190 14.32 19.68 -0.25
CA ASN A 190 15.09 20.50 -1.18
C ASN A 190 14.60 21.96 -1.22
N ASP A 191 13.29 22.19 -1.16
CA ASP A 191 12.71 23.53 -1.10
C ASP A 191 13.21 24.29 0.13
N LEU A 192 13.08 23.70 1.32
CA LEU A 192 13.52 24.32 2.57
C LEU A 192 15.05 24.46 2.66
N GLN A 193 15.79 23.45 2.24
CA GLN A 193 17.25 23.38 2.40
C GLN A 193 17.99 24.22 1.35
N ASN A 194 17.48 24.25 0.12
CA ASN A 194 18.17 24.84 -1.03
C ASN A 194 17.34 25.93 -1.73
N ARG A 195 16.06 25.71 -2.04
CA ARG A 195 15.30 26.70 -2.83
C ARG A 195 15.11 28.02 -2.09
N ALA A 196 14.70 28.01 -0.81
CA ALA A 196 14.57 29.22 0.00
C ALA A 196 15.88 30.05 0.05
N PRO A 197 17.04 29.47 0.45
CA PRO A 197 18.31 30.19 0.39
C PRO A 197 18.72 30.66 -1.00
N SER A 198 18.35 29.93 -2.05
CA SER A 198 18.65 30.29 -3.43
C SER A 198 17.85 31.51 -3.89
N ILE A 199 16.57 31.60 -3.50
CA ILE A 199 15.74 32.79 -3.74
C ILE A 199 16.37 34.01 -3.05
N TRP A 200 16.69 33.91 -1.75
CA TRP A 200 17.32 35.02 -1.02
C TRP A 200 18.68 35.41 -1.62
N ALA A 201 19.48 34.43 -2.04
CA ALA A 201 20.75 34.70 -2.70
C ALA A 201 20.56 35.39 -4.06
N SER A 202 19.52 35.02 -4.80
CA SER A 202 19.18 35.63 -6.09
C SER A 202 18.77 37.09 -5.93
N GLU A 203 17.92 37.37 -4.94
CA GLU A 203 17.50 38.72 -4.58
C GLU A 203 18.68 39.57 -4.10
N GLU A 204 19.58 38.99 -3.30
CA GLU A 204 20.78 39.68 -2.84
C GLU A 204 21.71 40.03 -4.02
N ILE A 205 21.94 39.09 -4.94
CA ILE A 205 22.73 39.32 -6.16
C ILE A 205 22.09 40.41 -7.03
N ASP A 206 20.77 40.39 -7.22
CA ASP A 206 20.07 41.42 -7.99
C ASP A 206 20.24 42.81 -7.35
N LEU A 207 20.19 42.89 -6.01
CA LEU A 207 20.43 44.13 -5.26
C LEU A 207 21.88 44.63 -5.33
N MET A 208 22.86 43.78 -5.67
CA MET A 208 24.25 44.23 -5.87
C MET A 208 24.39 45.12 -7.11
N VAL A 209 23.59 44.90 -8.15
CA VAL A 209 23.65 45.65 -9.42
C VAL A 209 23.33 47.15 -9.25
N PRO A 210 22.20 47.57 -8.64
CA PRO A 210 21.96 48.99 -8.38
C PRO A 210 23.00 49.60 -7.43
N GLY A 211 23.54 48.82 -6.49
CA GLY A 211 24.66 49.24 -5.64
C GLY A 211 25.94 49.55 -6.44
N ALA A 212 26.28 48.68 -7.39
CA ALA A 212 27.42 48.86 -8.30
C ALA A 212 27.22 50.07 -9.21
N SER A 213 26.02 50.28 -9.75
CA SER A 213 25.70 51.50 -10.54
C SER A 213 25.91 52.76 -9.70
N ALA A 214 25.39 52.81 -8.47
CA ALA A 214 25.56 53.97 -7.59
C ALA A 214 27.04 54.28 -7.29
N ALA A 215 27.89 53.25 -7.16
CA ALA A 215 29.32 53.41 -6.98
C ALA A 215 30.01 53.95 -8.25
N LEU A 216 29.63 53.48 -9.44
CA LEU A 216 30.13 53.97 -10.72
C LEU A 216 29.72 55.44 -10.97
N GLN A 217 28.50 55.83 -10.62
CA GLN A 217 28.07 57.23 -10.71
C GLN A 217 28.91 58.14 -9.80
N GLN A 218 29.23 57.68 -8.59
CA GLN A 218 30.14 58.39 -7.68
C GLN A 218 31.57 58.48 -8.24
N ALA A 219 32.00 57.51 -9.05
CA ALA A 219 33.26 57.55 -9.77
C ALA A 219 33.25 58.51 -10.98
N GLY A 220 32.10 59.10 -11.31
CA GLY A 220 31.96 60.16 -12.32
C GLY A 220 31.34 59.72 -13.65
N TYR A 221 30.81 58.50 -13.74
CA TYR A 221 30.00 58.07 -14.90
C TYR A 221 28.60 58.69 -14.82
N ASP A 222 27.98 58.93 -15.98
CA ASP A 222 26.55 59.24 -16.02
C ASP A 222 25.71 57.99 -15.70
N GLU A 223 24.48 58.20 -15.24
CA GLU A 223 23.55 57.15 -14.79
C GLU A 223 23.37 56.04 -15.83
N ALA A 224 23.13 56.40 -17.10
CA ALA A 224 22.89 55.40 -18.15
C ALA A 224 24.13 54.53 -18.43
N THR A 225 25.32 55.14 -18.43
CA THR A 225 26.59 54.40 -18.58
C THR A 225 26.86 53.52 -17.36
N ALA A 226 26.61 54.03 -16.16
CA ALA A 226 26.81 53.31 -14.91
C ALA A 226 25.89 52.07 -14.81
N ASP A 227 24.60 52.23 -15.15
CA ASP A 227 23.64 51.13 -15.17
C ASP A 227 24.03 50.04 -16.18
N ALA A 228 24.49 50.44 -17.36
CA ALA A 228 24.93 49.49 -18.39
C ALA A 228 26.20 48.71 -17.99
N MET A 229 27.07 49.30 -17.16
CA MET A 229 28.32 48.68 -16.70
C MET A 229 28.15 47.89 -15.39
N ALA A 230 27.12 48.18 -14.61
CA ALA A 230 26.93 47.62 -13.27
C ALA A 230 26.89 46.08 -13.23
N PRO A 231 26.18 45.38 -14.14
CA PRO A 231 26.20 43.91 -14.20
C PRO A 231 27.62 43.33 -14.29
N ALA A 232 28.44 43.87 -15.20
CA ALA A 232 29.83 43.43 -15.37
C ALA A 232 30.70 43.82 -14.17
N ALA A 233 30.43 44.95 -13.52
CA ALA A 233 31.13 45.39 -12.32
C ALA A 233 30.85 44.48 -11.11
N VAL A 234 29.64 43.93 -10.96
CA VAL A 234 29.32 42.93 -9.91
C VAL A 234 30.15 41.67 -10.10
N LEU A 235 30.20 41.12 -11.32
CA LEU A 235 31.00 39.94 -11.64
C LEU A 235 32.51 40.20 -11.47
N GLN A 236 32.97 41.39 -11.86
CA GLN A 236 34.35 41.81 -11.62
C GLN A 236 34.65 41.89 -10.12
N GLY A 237 33.75 42.43 -9.32
CA GLY A 237 33.91 42.49 -7.87
C GLY A 237 33.97 41.10 -7.22
N ALA A 238 33.15 40.16 -7.69
CA ALA A 238 33.20 38.77 -7.26
C ALA A 238 34.53 38.10 -7.64
N TYR A 239 35.00 38.32 -8.87
CA TYR A 239 36.31 37.88 -9.33
C TYR A 239 37.45 38.43 -8.47
N ASP A 240 37.47 39.74 -8.22
CA ASP A 240 38.53 40.39 -7.43
C ASP A 240 38.57 39.84 -5.99
N ASN A 241 37.40 39.60 -5.40
CA ASN A 241 37.28 39.00 -4.07
C ASN A 241 37.79 37.56 -4.02
N TRP A 242 37.49 36.76 -5.06
CA TRP A 242 38.02 35.40 -5.18
C TRP A 242 39.54 35.42 -5.42
N LEU A 243 40.04 36.26 -6.33
CA LEU A 243 41.45 36.38 -6.69
C LEU A 243 42.31 36.75 -5.48
N ALA A 244 41.82 37.65 -4.63
CA ALA A 244 42.48 38.05 -3.39
C ALA A 244 42.67 36.90 -2.40
N GLN A 245 41.87 35.83 -2.51
CA GLN A 245 41.87 34.68 -1.61
C GLN A 245 42.47 33.41 -2.25
N SER A 246 42.50 33.32 -3.58
CA SER A 246 42.90 32.12 -4.31
C SER A 246 44.42 31.94 -4.43
N GLY A 247 45.18 33.03 -4.44
CA GLY A 247 46.62 33.02 -4.74
C GLY A 247 46.94 32.74 -6.21
N ALA A 248 45.94 32.81 -7.10
CA ALA A 248 46.12 32.72 -8.55
C ALA A 248 46.71 34.01 -9.12
N ASP A 249 47.33 33.90 -10.30
CA ASP A 249 47.72 35.07 -11.09
C ASP A 249 46.49 35.70 -11.75
N ASP A 250 46.46 37.04 -11.85
CA ASP A 250 45.35 37.74 -12.48
C ASP A 250 45.28 37.45 -13.99
N ALA A 251 44.16 36.86 -14.44
CA ALA A 251 43.86 36.64 -15.85
C ALA A 251 43.12 37.81 -16.52
N SER A 252 42.72 38.83 -15.76
CA SER A 252 41.97 40.01 -16.19
C SER A 252 40.76 39.67 -17.09
N PRO A 253 39.79 38.87 -16.59
CA PRO A 253 38.59 38.52 -17.35
C PRO A 253 37.74 39.77 -17.70
N ASP A 254 37.06 39.73 -18.84
CA ASP A 254 36.11 40.76 -19.26
C ASP A 254 34.68 40.20 -19.29
N PHE A 255 33.82 40.73 -18.42
CA PHE A 255 32.43 40.31 -18.29
C PHE A 255 31.46 41.15 -19.13
N ALA A 256 31.91 42.19 -19.83
CA ALA A 256 31.01 43.14 -20.51
C ALA A 256 30.05 42.49 -21.51
N ALA A 257 30.49 41.42 -22.19
CA ALA A 257 29.66 40.70 -23.17
C ALA A 257 28.77 39.61 -22.56
N SER A 258 29.10 39.08 -21.37
CA SER A 258 28.43 37.93 -20.78
C SER A 258 27.61 38.25 -19.54
N ALA A 259 27.79 39.43 -18.93
CA ALA A 259 27.14 39.78 -17.67
C ALA A 259 25.62 39.72 -17.73
N GLN A 260 25.02 40.19 -18.82
CA GLN A 260 23.57 40.10 -19.04
C GLN A 260 23.09 38.64 -19.05
N SER A 261 23.81 37.78 -19.77
CA SER A 261 23.49 36.34 -19.85
C SER A 261 23.63 35.67 -18.48
N ILE A 262 24.72 35.95 -17.76
CA ILE A 262 24.99 35.35 -16.45
C ILE A 262 23.92 35.74 -15.42
N LEU A 263 23.59 37.03 -15.34
CA LEU A 263 22.74 37.56 -14.28
C LEU A 263 21.26 37.41 -14.59
N TYR A 264 20.83 37.59 -15.85
CA TYR A 264 19.40 37.78 -16.17
C TYR A 264 18.82 36.84 -17.24
N ASP A 265 19.59 36.49 -18.27
CA ASP A 265 19.00 35.88 -19.48
C ASP A 265 19.23 34.35 -19.58
N ALA A 266 20.08 33.76 -18.74
CA ALA A 266 20.35 32.32 -18.81
C ALA A 266 19.09 31.49 -18.52
N VAL A 267 18.83 30.51 -19.39
CA VAL A 267 17.70 29.58 -19.29
C VAL A 267 18.17 28.14 -19.43
N ASP A 268 17.48 27.21 -18.79
CA ASP A 268 17.61 25.79 -19.07
C ASP A 268 17.23 25.55 -20.55
N PRO A 269 18.14 25.04 -21.39
CA PRO A 269 17.88 24.82 -22.81
C PRO A 269 16.79 23.78 -23.09
N SER A 270 16.45 22.92 -22.12
CA SER A 270 15.47 21.86 -22.27
C SER A 270 14.04 22.29 -21.92
N THR A 271 13.88 23.22 -20.98
CA THR A 271 12.56 23.67 -20.47
C THR A 271 12.26 25.14 -20.73
N GLY A 272 13.29 25.98 -20.87
CA GLY A 272 13.19 27.44 -20.91
C GLY A 272 13.04 28.10 -19.54
N ILE A 273 13.16 27.34 -18.44
CA ILE A 273 13.14 27.87 -17.07
C ILE A 273 14.35 28.78 -16.85
N CYS A 274 14.17 29.91 -16.16
CA CYS A 274 15.28 30.81 -15.87
C CYS A 274 16.27 30.19 -14.87
N ILE A 275 17.54 30.16 -15.24
CA ILE A 275 18.65 29.67 -14.41
C ILE A 275 19.70 30.75 -14.12
N ALA A 276 19.44 31.98 -14.56
CA ALA A 276 20.34 33.11 -14.33
C ALA A 276 20.54 33.37 -12.83
N LEU A 277 21.64 34.02 -12.46
CA LEU A 277 21.99 34.17 -11.03
C LEU A 277 20.99 35.01 -10.22
N THR A 278 20.13 35.79 -10.86
CA THR A 278 19.04 36.52 -10.20
C THR A 278 17.69 35.80 -10.26
N CYS A 279 17.67 34.54 -10.72
CA CYS A 279 16.47 33.70 -10.74
C CYS A 279 16.53 32.63 -9.65
N ASP A 280 15.37 32.25 -9.11
CA ASP A 280 15.18 31.44 -7.91
C ASP A 280 16.14 30.26 -7.76
N ILE A 281 16.41 29.51 -8.84
CA ILE A 281 17.25 28.30 -8.82
C ILE A 281 18.70 28.54 -9.26
N GLY A 282 19.06 29.73 -9.72
CA GLY A 282 20.37 30.04 -10.30
C GLY A 282 21.52 29.82 -9.31
N PRO A 283 21.49 30.42 -8.11
CA PRO A 283 22.52 30.21 -7.10
C PRO A 283 22.68 28.75 -6.68
N MET A 284 21.57 28.03 -6.39
CA MET A 284 21.66 26.60 -6.03
C MET A 284 22.14 25.72 -7.18
N LEU A 285 21.78 26.02 -8.43
CA LEU A 285 22.28 25.29 -9.59
C LEU A 285 23.79 25.44 -9.71
N VAL A 286 24.30 26.67 -9.68
CA VAL A 286 25.75 26.92 -9.80
C VAL A 286 26.53 26.32 -8.65
N ALA A 287 25.98 26.39 -7.42
CA ALA A 287 26.58 25.76 -6.25
C ALA A 287 26.58 24.22 -6.37
N GLY A 288 25.45 23.63 -6.78
CA GLY A 288 25.27 22.19 -6.95
C GLY A 288 26.12 21.57 -8.06
N MET A 289 26.41 22.33 -9.12
CA MET A 289 27.37 21.93 -10.16
C MET A 289 28.81 21.78 -9.61
N GLY A 290 29.11 22.36 -8.46
CA GLY A 290 30.40 22.28 -7.78
C GLY A 290 31.46 23.26 -8.31
N GLU A 291 32.64 23.19 -7.70
CA GLU A 291 33.77 24.06 -8.03
C GLU A 291 34.18 23.94 -9.52
N PRO A 292 34.74 25.00 -10.12
CA PRO A 292 35.37 24.96 -11.44
C PRO A 292 36.33 23.76 -11.62
N SER A 293 36.14 23.02 -12.70
CA SER A 293 36.89 21.82 -13.05
C SER A 293 36.89 21.60 -14.56
N GLU A 294 37.71 20.67 -15.07
CA GLU A 294 37.74 20.36 -16.50
C GLU A 294 36.38 19.92 -17.07
N THR A 295 35.46 19.43 -16.21
CA THR A 295 34.10 19.03 -16.59
C THR A 295 33.07 20.12 -16.31
N THR A 296 33.12 20.73 -15.12
CA THR A 296 32.10 21.68 -14.67
C THR A 296 32.21 23.02 -15.39
N THR A 297 33.43 23.52 -15.59
CA THR A 297 33.68 24.82 -16.22
C THR A 297 33.09 24.95 -17.62
N PRO A 298 33.35 24.03 -18.57
CA PRO A 298 32.74 24.13 -19.90
C PRO A 298 31.22 23.95 -19.86
N ALA A 299 30.69 23.11 -18.96
CA ALA A 299 29.25 22.90 -18.83
C ALA A 299 28.54 24.18 -18.33
N ARG A 300 29.05 24.80 -17.26
CA ARG A 300 28.47 26.02 -16.70
C ARG A 300 28.62 27.21 -17.65
N ALA A 301 29.78 27.34 -18.30
CA ALA A 301 30.00 28.38 -19.32
C ALA A 301 29.04 28.28 -20.51
N ALA A 302 28.64 27.06 -20.89
CA ALA A 302 27.65 26.84 -21.94
C ALA A 302 26.24 27.28 -21.52
N LEU A 303 25.84 26.98 -20.28
CA LEU A 303 24.52 27.35 -19.74
C LEU A 303 24.36 28.87 -19.59
N PHE A 304 25.40 29.56 -19.09
CA PHE A 304 25.34 30.98 -18.76
C PHE A 304 25.94 31.89 -19.83
N GLY A 305 26.43 31.34 -20.95
CA GLY A 305 26.83 32.13 -22.13
C GLY A 305 28.15 32.90 -22.01
N TYR A 306 29.11 32.43 -21.20
CA TYR A 306 30.41 33.09 -21.01
C TYR A 306 31.62 32.30 -21.56
N GLY A 307 31.41 31.46 -22.58
CA GLY A 307 32.49 30.73 -23.23
C GLY A 307 33.62 31.65 -23.76
N SER A 308 34.86 31.20 -23.62
CA SER A 308 36.05 31.91 -24.12
C SER A 308 36.96 30.96 -24.92
N THR A 309 37.70 31.52 -25.88
CA THR A 309 38.73 30.77 -26.62
C THR A 309 40.04 30.62 -25.86
N ASP A 310 40.23 31.40 -24.78
CA ASP A 310 41.35 31.26 -23.85
C ASP A 310 40.91 30.42 -22.64
N PRO A 311 41.48 29.22 -22.44
CA PRO A 311 41.14 28.35 -21.32
C PRO A 311 41.44 28.96 -19.94
N VAL A 312 42.46 29.81 -19.83
CA VAL A 312 42.82 30.45 -18.56
C VAL A 312 41.77 31.48 -18.19
N VAL A 313 41.39 32.34 -19.14
CA VAL A 313 40.34 33.35 -18.93
C VAL A 313 39.01 32.67 -18.62
N LEU A 314 38.67 31.60 -19.35
CA LEU A 314 37.45 30.82 -19.10
C LEU A 314 37.37 30.32 -17.66
N ALA A 315 38.45 29.71 -17.16
CA ALA A 315 38.50 29.22 -15.78
C ALA A 315 38.33 30.35 -14.75
N HIS A 316 38.90 31.53 -14.99
CA HIS A 316 38.80 32.67 -14.09
C HIS A 316 37.40 33.31 -14.11
N MET A 317 36.75 33.37 -15.28
CA MET A 317 35.34 33.77 -15.37
C MET A 317 34.43 32.78 -14.62
N ASP A 318 34.70 31.49 -14.74
CA ASP A 318 33.95 30.44 -14.06
C ASP A 318 34.10 30.51 -12.54
N TRP A 319 35.30 30.79 -12.05
CA TRP A 319 35.55 31.07 -10.63
C TRP A 319 34.78 32.28 -10.12
N ALA A 320 34.65 33.35 -10.93
CA ALA A 320 33.86 34.52 -10.54
C ALA A 320 32.37 34.19 -10.41
N VAL A 321 31.81 33.47 -11.37
CA VAL A 321 30.41 33.03 -11.38
C VAL A 321 30.14 32.10 -10.19
N TYR A 322 31.00 31.09 -10.00
CA TYR A 322 30.89 30.15 -8.88
C TYR A 322 31.07 30.84 -7.52
N ALA A 323 32.04 31.74 -7.38
CA ALA A 323 32.28 32.43 -6.12
C ALA A 323 31.13 33.37 -5.76
N LEU A 324 30.55 34.09 -6.72
CA LEU A 324 29.38 34.94 -6.48
C LEU A 324 28.19 34.09 -6.01
N ALA A 325 27.77 33.14 -6.83
CA ALA A 325 26.60 32.30 -6.56
C ALA A 325 26.77 31.46 -5.29
N GLY A 326 27.88 30.71 -5.20
CA GLY A 326 28.15 29.79 -4.11
C GLY A 326 28.34 30.48 -2.77
N THR A 327 29.05 31.62 -2.72
CA THR A 327 29.25 32.35 -1.46
C THR A 327 27.93 32.93 -0.95
N THR A 328 27.14 33.57 -1.83
CA THR A 328 25.86 34.15 -1.43
C THR A 328 24.86 33.06 -1.04
N PHE A 329 24.81 31.94 -1.77
CA PHE A 329 23.97 30.79 -1.44
C PHE A 329 24.28 30.20 -0.05
N VAL A 330 25.56 29.92 0.23
CA VAL A 330 25.98 29.38 1.53
C VAL A 330 25.78 30.39 2.66
N THR A 331 25.98 31.69 2.41
CA THR A 331 25.75 32.75 3.40
C THR A 331 24.28 32.83 3.82
N ASN A 332 23.37 32.57 2.88
CA ASN A 332 21.93 32.46 3.12
C ASN A 332 21.51 31.07 3.66
N GLY A 333 22.47 30.20 4.02
CA GLY A 333 22.20 28.90 4.63
C GLY A 333 21.79 27.82 3.63
N GLY A 334 22.21 27.92 2.37
CA GLY A 334 22.07 26.85 1.39
C GLY A 334 22.77 25.57 1.83
N GLY A 335 22.08 24.43 1.76
CA GLY A 335 22.61 23.14 2.20
C GLY A 335 22.63 22.95 3.72
N ALA A 336 22.05 23.85 4.51
CA ALA A 336 21.99 23.71 5.97
C ALA A 336 21.24 22.44 6.41
N ASP A 337 21.65 21.85 7.52
CA ASP A 337 20.90 20.77 8.16
C ASP A 337 19.61 21.32 8.79
N LEU A 338 18.47 20.90 8.26
CA LEU A 338 17.15 21.38 8.68
C LEU A 338 16.84 21.07 10.15
N GLU A 339 17.41 20.02 10.74
CA GLU A 339 17.20 19.71 12.17
C GLU A 339 17.81 20.77 13.09
N THR A 340 18.83 21.50 12.62
CA THR A 340 19.58 22.50 13.40
C THR A 340 19.43 23.92 12.86
N ALA A 341 18.77 24.10 11.72
CA ALA A 341 18.50 25.38 11.11
C ALA A 341 17.64 26.27 12.03
N THR A 342 18.02 27.55 12.15
CA THR A 342 17.35 28.51 13.05
C THR A 342 16.29 29.37 12.36
N ASP A 343 16.19 29.26 11.04
CA ASP A 343 15.41 30.08 10.10
C ASP A 343 14.32 29.24 9.39
N LEU A 344 13.90 28.12 9.98
CA LEU A 344 12.89 27.21 9.41
C LEU A 344 11.55 27.90 9.11
N ARG A 345 11.17 28.90 9.92
CA ARG A 345 9.94 29.67 9.70
C ARG A 345 10.04 30.51 8.43
N GLU A 346 11.15 31.20 8.26
CA GLU A 346 11.45 32.04 7.11
C GLU A 346 11.54 31.18 5.84
N ARG A 347 12.25 30.03 5.91
CA ARG A 347 12.33 29.07 4.80
C ARG A 347 10.95 28.60 4.35
N LEU A 348 10.11 28.19 5.31
CA LEU A 348 8.75 27.74 5.03
C LEU A 348 7.92 28.84 4.37
N ALA A 349 7.96 30.05 4.92
CA ALA A 349 7.23 31.18 4.38
C ALA A 349 7.67 31.54 2.95
N GLU A 350 8.95 31.39 2.63
CA GLU A 350 9.50 31.65 1.29
C GLU A 350 8.96 30.67 0.25
N VAL A 351 9.03 29.37 0.52
CA VAL A 351 8.69 28.33 -0.48
C VAL A 351 7.21 28.00 -0.54
N SER A 352 6.48 28.19 0.56
CA SER A 352 5.07 27.81 0.65
C SER A 352 4.13 29.02 0.76
N GLY A 353 4.65 30.23 1.00
CA GLY A 353 3.84 31.41 1.31
C GLY A 353 3.13 31.35 2.67
N VAL A 354 3.40 30.35 3.51
CA VAL A 354 2.72 30.14 4.79
C VAL A 354 3.61 30.53 5.97
N ASP A 355 3.16 31.51 6.74
CA ASP A 355 3.82 31.90 7.98
C ASP A 355 3.25 31.17 9.20
N ILE A 356 4.12 30.47 9.95
CA ILE A 356 3.79 29.81 11.23
C ILE A 356 4.62 30.43 12.34
N ALA A 357 4.07 31.45 12.99
CA ALA A 357 4.76 32.17 14.07
C ALA A 357 4.89 31.38 15.38
N ASN A 358 4.03 30.38 15.60
CA ASN A 358 4.11 29.54 16.80
C ASN A 358 5.18 28.45 16.61
N PRO A 359 6.29 28.46 17.37
CA PRO A 359 7.37 27.49 17.21
C PRO A 359 6.94 26.05 17.49
N GLU A 360 5.98 25.83 18.39
CA GLU A 360 5.44 24.50 18.67
C GLU A 360 4.63 23.97 17.47
N ALA A 361 3.77 24.80 16.88
CA ALA A 361 3.02 24.42 15.70
C ALA A 361 3.92 24.17 14.49
N LEU A 362 4.96 25.01 14.31
CA LEU A 362 5.97 24.81 13.26
C LEU A 362 6.70 23.47 13.46
N ASN A 363 7.13 23.17 14.69
CA ASN A 363 7.78 21.90 15.01
C ASN A 363 6.85 20.71 14.75
N ASN A 364 5.58 20.81 15.16
CA ASN A 364 4.60 19.76 14.93
C ASN A 364 4.40 19.48 13.43
N ILE A 365 4.35 20.53 12.61
CA ILE A 365 4.21 20.38 11.15
C ILE A 365 5.44 19.72 10.55
N LEU A 366 6.64 20.23 10.83
CA LEU A 366 7.86 19.75 10.18
C LEU A 366 8.28 18.37 10.67
N TRP A 367 8.24 18.15 11.98
CA TRP A 367 8.88 17.02 12.65
C TRP A 367 7.91 16.08 13.39
N GLY A 368 6.65 16.48 13.48
CA GLY A 368 5.57 15.67 14.03
C GLY A 368 5.11 16.13 15.41
N SER A 369 3.83 15.84 15.72
CA SER A 369 3.24 16.11 17.02
C SER A 369 3.73 15.12 18.08
N GLU A 370 3.91 15.60 19.31
CA GLU A 370 4.36 14.79 20.45
C GLU A 370 3.48 13.55 20.65
N GLY A 371 4.12 12.37 20.75
CA GLY A 371 3.43 11.09 20.97
C GLY A 371 2.78 10.47 19.74
N SER A 372 2.93 11.06 18.54
CA SER A 372 2.49 10.42 17.29
C SER A 372 3.33 9.18 16.97
N SER A 373 2.64 8.09 16.63
CA SER A 373 3.24 6.83 16.17
C SER A 373 2.26 6.17 15.19
N PRO A 374 2.56 6.12 13.88
CA PRO A 374 3.78 6.61 13.22
C PRO A 374 3.94 8.14 13.31
N ASN A 375 5.17 8.63 13.14
CA ASN A 375 5.47 10.07 13.16
C ASN A 375 4.75 10.74 11.98
N ASN A 376 4.04 11.83 12.26
CA ASN A 376 3.20 12.55 11.32
C ASN A 376 3.82 13.84 10.76
N GLY A 377 5.05 14.21 11.13
CA GLY A 377 5.72 15.40 10.58
C GLY A 377 5.95 15.29 9.08
N ILE A 378 5.75 16.36 8.32
CA ILE A 378 5.85 16.32 6.84
C ILE A 378 7.25 15.93 6.35
N LEU A 379 8.29 16.24 7.12
CA LEU A 379 9.69 15.86 6.83
C LEU A 379 10.10 14.52 7.48
N SER A 380 9.20 13.88 8.22
CA SER A 380 9.49 12.64 8.92
C SER A 380 9.21 11.42 8.05
N VAL A 381 9.97 10.36 8.27
CA VAL A 381 9.71 9.02 7.75
C VAL A 381 9.67 8.05 8.93
N SER A 382 8.67 7.18 8.92
CA SER A 382 8.54 6.09 9.89
C SER A 382 8.57 4.75 9.16
N ASP A 383 9.15 3.73 9.80
CA ASP A 383 8.96 2.36 9.34
C ASP A 383 7.60 1.85 9.82
N PHE A 384 6.77 1.39 8.89
CA PHE A 384 5.52 0.72 9.18
C PHE A 384 5.55 -0.68 8.59
N GLN A 385 6.00 -1.64 9.40
CA GLN A 385 6.12 -3.06 9.01
C GLN A 385 7.00 -3.26 7.77
N GLY A 386 8.15 -2.58 7.71
CA GLY A 386 9.08 -2.65 6.57
C GLY A 386 8.75 -1.72 5.40
N ILE A 387 7.67 -0.94 5.50
CA ILE A 387 7.25 0.02 4.47
C ILE A 387 7.56 1.44 4.98
N PRO A 388 8.30 2.26 4.20
CA PRO A 388 8.53 3.65 4.56
C PRO A 388 7.22 4.43 4.46
N LEU A 389 6.75 4.95 5.60
CA LEU A 389 5.59 5.81 5.69
C LEU A 389 6.04 7.25 5.89
N TYR A 390 5.83 8.07 4.88
CA TYR A 390 6.22 9.48 4.87
C TYR A 390 5.14 10.34 5.50
N GLY A 391 5.51 11.15 6.50
CA GLY A 391 4.53 11.93 7.26
C GLY A 391 3.78 12.98 6.42
N VAL A 392 4.32 13.40 5.28
CA VAL A 392 3.57 14.23 4.31
C VAL A 392 2.30 13.54 3.80
N ALA A 393 2.32 12.22 3.60
CA ALA A 393 1.10 11.47 3.26
C ALA A 393 0.07 11.53 4.39
N LEU A 394 0.52 11.36 5.64
CA LEU A 394 -0.35 11.42 6.82
C LEU A 394 -0.96 12.81 7.00
N PHE A 395 -0.17 13.86 6.79
CA PHE A 395 -0.64 15.23 6.81
C PHE A 395 -1.71 15.49 5.74
N LEU A 396 -1.46 15.09 4.49
CA LEU A 396 -2.38 15.33 3.38
C LEU A 396 -3.67 14.50 3.49
N LEU A 397 -3.56 13.22 3.87
CA LEU A 397 -4.72 12.35 4.13
C LEU A 397 -5.54 12.88 5.31
N GLY A 398 -4.89 13.35 6.37
CA GLY A 398 -5.56 14.01 7.49
C GLY A 398 -6.30 15.27 7.03
N ALA A 399 -5.63 16.14 6.26
CA ALA A 399 -6.23 17.36 5.74
C ALA A 399 -7.46 17.10 4.86
N GLN A 400 -7.46 15.99 4.11
CA GLN A 400 -8.58 15.58 3.26
C GLN A 400 -9.74 14.93 4.06
N SER A 401 -9.42 14.05 5.01
CA SER A 401 -10.41 13.24 5.73
C SER A 401 -11.01 13.94 6.96
N ASP A 402 -10.19 14.66 7.73
CA ASP A 402 -10.60 15.45 8.90
C ASP A 402 -9.72 16.69 9.03
N ALA A 403 -10.06 17.71 8.25
CA ALA A 403 -9.36 19.00 8.28
C ALA A 403 -9.37 19.63 9.68
N PHE A 404 -10.45 19.48 10.46
CA PHE A 404 -10.54 20.08 11.78
C PHE A 404 -9.63 19.36 12.79
N GLY A 405 -9.69 18.02 12.83
CA GLY A 405 -8.78 17.22 13.63
C GLY A 405 -7.32 17.49 13.29
N THR A 406 -7.01 17.58 12.00
CA THR A 406 -5.66 17.91 11.52
C THR A 406 -5.18 19.28 12.01
N MET A 407 -6.00 20.33 11.92
CA MET A 407 -5.67 21.65 12.48
C MET A 407 -5.39 21.58 13.98
N VAL A 408 -6.17 20.81 14.73
CA VAL A 408 -5.98 20.64 16.18
C VAL A 408 -4.69 19.88 16.48
N THR A 409 -4.41 18.79 15.76
CA THR A 409 -3.20 17.97 15.91
C THR A 409 -1.93 18.80 15.72
N TYR A 410 -1.88 19.65 14.70
CA TYR A 410 -0.70 20.46 14.40
C TYR A 410 -0.71 21.84 15.05
N GLY A 411 -1.83 22.28 15.63
CA GLY A 411 -1.95 23.60 16.23
C GLY A 411 -1.95 24.75 15.21
N ILE A 412 -2.45 24.50 14.00
CA ILE A 412 -2.46 25.45 12.87
C ILE A 412 -3.89 25.92 12.54
N GLY A 413 -4.01 27.06 11.87
CA GLY A 413 -5.28 27.58 11.36
C GLY A 413 -5.64 27.04 9.98
N LEU A 414 -6.90 27.25 9.55
CA LEU A 414 -7.40 26.78 8.26
C LEU A 414 -6.60 27.31 7.06
N THR A 415 -6.19 28.57 7.08
CA THR A 415 -5.40 29.15 5.97
C THR A 415 -4.01 28.54 5.88
N GLN A 416 -3.40 28.18 7.02
CA GLN A 416 -2.12 27.49 7.06
C GLN A 416 -2.27 26.05 6.57
N LEU A 417 -3.35 25.36 7.00
CA LEU A 417 -3.66 24.02 6.50
C LEU A 417 -3.79 24.03 4.98
N LEU A 418 -4.62 24.92 4.43
CA LEU A 418 -4.86 25.00 2.98
C LEU A 418 -3.60 25.40 2.22
N GLY A 419 -2.83 26.38 2.70
CA GLY A 419 -1.59 26.77 2.02
C GLY A 419 -0.57 25.64 1.98
N LEU A 420 -0.41 24.90 3.07
CA LEU A 420 0.50 23.75 3.10
C LEU A 420 -0.02 22.58 2.27
N SER A 421 -1.30 22.22 2.40
CA SER A 421 -1.85 21.01 1.78
C SER A 421 -2.27 21.19 0.33
N TYR A 422 -2.75 22.37 -0.09
CA TYR A 422 -3.22 22.62 -1.46
C TYR A 422 -2.22 23.40 -2.32
N ASP A 423 -1.45 24.31 -1.73
CA ASP A 423 -0.62 25.26 -2.50
C ASP A 423 0.88 24.91 -2.47
N TRP A 424 1.30 23.89 -1.70
CA TRP A 424 2.70 23.47 -1.62
C TRP A 424 2.88 21.94 -1.60
N ALA A 425 2.66 21.27 -0.45
CA ALA A 425 2.93 19.84 -0.32
C ALA A 425 2.02 18.97 -1.19
N GLY A 426 0.74 19.34 -1.35
CA GLY A 426 -0.19 18.61 -2.21
C GLY A 426 0.11 18.71 -3.70
N LEU A 427 0.74 19.80 -4.14
CA LEU A 427 1.14 19.98 -5.53
C LEU A 427 2.35 19.12 -5.89
N TRP A 428 3.25 18.86 -4.93
CA TRP A 428 4.39 17.97 -5.13
C TRP A 428 4.00 16.50 -5.27
N ILE A 429 2.88 16.05 -4.68
CA ILE A 429 2.44 14.65 -4.75
C ILE A 429 1.37 14.39 -5.85
N ASP A 430 0.88 15.46 -6.50
CA ASP A 430 -0.25 15.41 -7.45
C ASP A 430 -1.55 14.80 -6.87
N MET A 431 -1.86 15.13 -5.61
CA MET A 431 -3.10 14.67 -4.94
C MET A 431 -4.18 15.75 -4.87
N VAL A 432 -3.91 16.95 -5.40
CA VAL A 432 -4.78 18.12 -5.24
C VAL A 432 -5.01 18.80 -6.59
N GLY A 433 -6.23 19.32 -6.80
CA GLY A 433 -6.70 19.92 -8.08
C GLY A 433 -6.05 21.25 -8.51
N GLY A 434 -4.77 21.45 -8.24
CA GLY A 434 -3.93 22.53 -8.75
C GLY A 434 -3.08 22.10 -9.96
N VAL A 435 -2.12 22.93 -10.36
CA VAL A 435 -1.08 22.53 -11.34
C VAL A 435 0.03 21.85 -10.54
N PRO A 436 0.33 20.56 -10.79
CA PRO A 436 1.37 19.85 -10.06
C PRO A 436 2.73 20.54 -10.20
N LEU A 437 3.51 20.52 -9.13
CA LEU A 437 4.89 20.99 -9.17
C LEU A 437 5.77 19.90 -9.77
N GLU A 438 6.74 20.32 -10.57
CA GLU A 438 7.70 19.43 -11.21
C GLU A 438 9.12 19.88 -10.87
N PHE A 439 9.97 18.91 -10.56
CA PHE A 439 11.36 19.13 -10.22
C PHE A 439 12.17 19.43 -11.48
N GLU A 440 12.96 20.49 -11.47
CA GLU A 440 13.82 20.89 -12.57
C GLU A 440 15.04 19.98 -12.65
N MET A 441 15.02 19.00 -13.56
CA MET A 441 16.02 17.94 -13.65
C MET A 441 17.44 18.47 -13.92
N ILE A 442 17.58 19.70 -14.42
CA ILE A 442 18.88 20.36 -14.57
C ILE A 442 19.65 20.46 -13.25
N LEU A 443 18.96 20.53 -12.11
CA LEU A 443 19.56 20.57 -10.77
C LEU A 443 20.33 19.29 -10.41
N VAL A 444 20.00 18.17 -11.06
CA VAL A 444 20.70 16.88 -10.93
C VAL A 444 21.43 16.48 -12.22
N GLY A 445 21.61 17.41 -13.15
CA GLY A 445 22.30 17.19 -14.43
C GLY A 445 21.46 16.48 -15.51
N GLY A 446 20.16 16.33 -15.30
CA GLY A 446 19.20 15.80 -16.27
C GLY A 446 18.61 16.88 -17.20
N THR A 447 17.57 16.50 -17.95
CA THR A 447 16.84 17.38 -18.88
C THR A 447 15.35 17.33 -18.61
N GLY A 448 14.66 18.44 -18.88
CA GLY A 448 13.21 18.52 -18.66
C GLY A 448 12.87 18.73 -17.19
N THR A 449 11.64 18.40 -16.86
CA THR A 449 11.09 18.44 -15.50
C THR A 449 10.57 17.04 -15.12
N MET A 450 10.43 16.80 -13.83
CA MET A 450 9.96 15.52 -13.30
C MET A 450 8.82 15.76 -12.31
N GLY A 451 7.61 15.31 -12.62
CA GLY A 451 6.49 15.27 -11.66
C GLY A 451 6.43 13.94 -10.90
N ALA A 452 5.61 13.87 -9.85
CA ALA A 452 5.45 12.68 -9.00
C ALA A 452 5.04 11.42 -9.79
N ASP A 453 4.10 11.57 -10.74
CA ASP A 453 3.64 10.47 -11.61
C ASP A 453 4.75 9.91 -12.49
N SER A 454 5.51 10.80 -13.13
CA SER A 454 6.61 10.39 -13.99
C SER A 454 7.73 9.76 -13.18
N TRP A 455 8.07 10.36 -12.03
CA TRP A 455 9.05 9.80 -11.10
C TRP A 455 8.63 8.39 -10.64
N TRP A 456 7.38 8.20 -10.21
CA TRP A 456 6.87 6.88 -9.81
C TRP A 456 7.01 5.85 -10.93
N GLN A 457 6.57 6.20 -12.14
CA GLN A 457 6.61 5.28 -13.28
C GLN A 457 8.05 4.92 -13.70
N HIS A 458 9.02 5.82 -13.50
CA HIS A 458 10.44 5.51 -13.67
C HIS A 458 10.96 4.61 -12.54
N SER A 459 10.78 5.03 -11.29
CA SER A 459 11.35 4.41 -10.09
C SER A 459 10.77 3.05 -9.76
N PHE A 460 9.53 2.76 -10.20
CA PHE A 460 8.92 1.46 -10.00
C PHE A 460 9.69 0.34 -10.71
N GLY A 461 10.10 0.56 -11.96
CA GLY A 461 10.71 -0.46 -12.82
C GLY A 461 12.20 -0.29 -13.07
N SER A 462 12.85 0.71 -12.46
CA SER A 462 14.24 1.09 -12.72
C SER A 462 14.83 1.86 -11.53
N GLU A 463 16.10 2.27 -11.66
CA GLU A 463 16.73 3.23 -10.75
C GLU A 463 15.96 4.57 -10.76
N GLU A 464 15.77 5.17 -9.59
CA GLU A 464 15.03 6.41 -9.45
C GLU A 464 15.84 7.61 -9.99
N PRO A 465 15.23 8.51 -10.78
CA PRO A 465 15.99 9.42 -11.63
C PRO A 465 16.63 10.62 -10.91
N ILE A 466 16.34 10.87 -9.63
CA ILE A 466 16.73 12.12 -8.93
C ILE A 466 17.93 11.90 -7.99
N ALA A 467 17.79 11.08 -6.96
CA ALA A 467 18.87 10.79 -6.00
C ALA A 467 19.62 9.48 -6.33
N GLY A 468 19.13 8.69 -7.29
CA GLY A 468 19.68 7.40 -7.67
C GLY A 468 19.32 6.28 -6.69
N GLY A 469 19.76 5.06 -6.98
CA GLY A 469 19.35 3.87 -6.24
C GLY A 469 17.89 3.46 -6.50
N TYR A 470 17.38 2.55 -5.67
CA TYR A 470 16.08 1.91 -5.87
C TYR A 470 15.11 2.22 -4.73
N ILE A 471 13.87 2.54 -5.08
CA ILE A 471 12.84 2.82 -4.08
C ILE A 471 12.39 1.52 -3.39
N PRO A 472 12.12 1.52 -2.07
CA PRO A 472 11.80 0.30 -1.32
C PRO A 472 10.56 -0.48 -1.82
N ILE A 473 9.63 0.23 -2.44
CA ILE A 473 8.37 -0.30 -2.95
C ILE A 473 8.42 -0.65 -4.46
N GLY A 474 9.56 -0.41 -5.13
CA GLY A 474 9.75 -0.74 -6.55
C GLY A 474 10.06 -2.22 -6.78
N LEU A 475 10.17 -2.62 -8.05
CA LEU A 475 10.51 -3.98 -8.46
C LEU A 475 11.95 -4.37 -8.13
N ASN A 476 12.87 -3.40 -8.12
CA ASN A 476 14.27 -3.59 -7.77
C ASN A 476 14.45 -3.68 -6.24
N ARG A 477 13.87 -4.71 -5.60
CA ARG A 477 13.97 -4.95 -4.16
C ARG A 477 14.40 -6.37 -3.84
N GLY A 478 15.04 -6.55 -2.68
CA GLY A 478 15.46 -7.86 -2.18
C GLY A 478 16.45 -8.52 -3.13
N ASP A 479 16.17 -9.77 -3.51
CA ASP A 479 17.05 -10.56 -4.39
C ASP A 479 17.10 -10.02 -5.84
N TYR A 480 16.20 -9.10 -6.22
CA TYR A 480 16.12 -8.52 -7.57
C TYR A 480 16.68 -7.09 -7.66
N GLU A 481 17.31 -6.59 -6.60
CA GLU A 481 17.87 -5.24 -6.58
C GLU A 481 18.89 -5.02 -7.71
N GLY A 482 18.58 -4.11 -8.63
CA GLY A 482 19.40 -3.76 -9.79
C GLY A 482 19.36 -4.75 -10.96
N GLU A 483 18.47 -5.74 -10.91
CA GLU A 483 18.28 -6.69 -12.01
C GLU A 483 17.19 -6.24 -12.99
N VAL A 484 16.23 -5.44 -12.54
CA VAL A 484 15.06 -5.03 -13.32
C VAL A 484 15.29 -3.68 -13.99
N SER A 485 15.03 -3.62 -15.30
CA SER A 485 15.07 -2.38 -16.07
C SER A 485 13.94 -2.34 -17.09
N LEU A 486 12.80 -1.80 -16.66
CA LEU A 486 11.61 -1.63 -17.49
C LEU A 486 11.51 -0.19 -17.99
N SER A 487 10.99 -0.01 -19.21
CA SER A 487 10.64 1.32 -19.70
C SER A 487 9.36 1.82 -19.04
N VAL A 488 9.17 3.15 -19.02
CA VAL A 488 7.95 3.78 -18.48
C VAL A 488 6.70 3.22 -19.16
N GLU A 489 6.73 3.02 -20.48
CA GLU A 489 5.59 2.46 -21.22
C GLU A 489 5.25 1.05 -20.72
N LYS A 490 6.26 0.24 -20.39
CA LYS A 490 6.05 -1.12 -19.89
C LYS A 490 5.54 -1.11 -18.46
N VAL A 491 6.06 -0.23 -17.60
CA VAL A 491 5.54 -0.02 -16.24
C VAL A 491 4.07 0.38 -16.29
N ARG A 492 3.72 1.33 -17.17
CA ARG A 492 2.33 1.75 -17.36
C ARG A 492 1.43 0.63 -17.86
N GLU A 493 1.90 -0.21 -18.78
CA GLU A 493 1.15 -1.38 -19.26
C GLU A 493 0.86 -2.37 -18.12
N ILE A 494 1.85 -2.63 -17.26
CA ILE A 494 1.73 -3.52 -16.10
C ILE A 494 0.78 -2.93 -15.05
N LEU A 495 0.88 -1.64 -14.76
CA LEU A 495 0.13 -1.03 -13.66
C LEU A 495 -1.27 -0.56 -14.08
N TYR A 496 -1.43 0.12 -15.23
CA TYR A 496 -2.63 0.92 -15.53
C TYR A 496 -3.30 0.62 -16.87
N ASP A 497 -2.51 0.47 -17.94
CA ASP A 497 -3.00 0.70 -19.31
C ASP A 497 -3.47 -0.59 -20.01
N SER A 498 -3.07 -1.78 -19.55
CA SER A 498 -3.45 -3.06 -20.18
C SER A 498 -4.71 -3.70 -19.59
N ASP A 499 -5.30 -4.64 -20.32
CA ASP A 499 -6.37 -5.51 -19.80
C ASP A 499 -5.90 -6.39 -18.61
N TYR A 500 -4.57 -6.46 -18.41
CA TYR A 500 -3.91 -7.17 -17.32
C TYR A 500 -3.32 -6.20 -16.28
N ALA A 501 -3.78 -4.95 -16.25
CA ALA A 501 -3.31 -3.93 -15.32
C ALA A 501 -3.51 -4.36 -13.86
N LEU A 502 -2.46 -4.20 -13.05
CA LEU A 502 -2.45 -4.58 -11.63
C LEU A 502 -3.18 -3.59 -10.72
N THR A 503 -3.52 -2.39 -11.18
CA THR A 503 -4.50 -1.53 -10.49
C THR A 503 -5.94 -1.83 -10.91
N GLY A 504 -6.15 -2.74 -11.86
CA GLY A 504 -7.47 -3.16 -12.34
C GLY A 504 -7.97 -4.46 -11.72
N ASP A 505 -9.12 -4.93 -12.21
CA ASP A 505 -9.77 -6.18 -11.75
C ASP A 505 -8.87 -7.43 -11.94
N PHE A 506 -7.89 -7.36 -12.85
CA PHE A 506 -6.97 -8.46 -13.11
C PHE A 506 -6.08 -8.80 -11.91
N ALA A 507 -5.84 -7.86 -10.99
CA ALA A 507 -4.96 -8.07 -9.85
C ALA A 507 -5.43 -9.21 -8.93
N SER A 508 -6.75 -9.36 -8.76
CA SER A 508 -7.33 -10.51 -8.04
C SER A 508 -7.12 -11.84 -8.79
N ILE A 509 -7.16 -11.81 -10.13
CA ILE A 509 -6.90 -12.98 -10.98
C ILE A 509 -5.42 -13.37 -10.91
N PHE A 510 -4.52 -12.39 -10.91
CA PHE A 510 -3.09 -12.59 -10.71
C PHE A 510 -2.84 -13.30 -9.37
N MET A 511 -3.43 -12.81 -8.28
CA MET A 511 -3.28 -13.45 -6.96
C MET A 511 -3.88 -14.85 -6.89
N TYR A 512 -5.02 -15.08 -7.54
CA TYR A 512 -5.56 -16.44 -7.66
C TYR A 512 -4.53 -17.37 -8.31
N ALA A 513 -3.91 -16.93 -9.40
CA ALA A 513 -2.96 -17.73 -10.14
C ALA A 513 -1.64 -17.96 -9.38
N GLU A 514 -1.17 -16.96 -8.61
CA GLU A 514 -0.03 -17.12 -7.70
C GLU A 514 -0.30 -18.16 -6.62
N LEU A 515 -1.46 -18.12 -5.98
CA LEU A 515 -1.80 -19.02 -4.87
C LEU A 515 -2.12 -20.44 -5.34
N SER A 516 -2.74 -20.59 -6.52
CA SER A 516 -3.10 -21.90 -7.07
C SER A 516 -1.96 -22.56 -7.84
N GLY A 517 -1.03 -21.77 -8.39
CA GLY A 517 -0.02 -22.21 -9.36
C GLY A 517 -0.60 -22.43 -10.77
N GLU A 518 -1.83 -22.00 -11.02
CA GLU A 518 -2.59 -22.24 -12.25
C GLU A 518 -3.42 -21.02 -12.67
N SER A 519 -3.49 -20.75 -13.98
CA SER A 519 -4.38 -19.70 -14.50
C SER A 519 -5.85 -20.05 -14.23
N LEU A 520 -6.74 -19.03 -14.23
CA LEU A 520 -8.16 -19.33 -14.36
C LEU A 520 -8.44 -20.07 -15.68
N PRO A 521 -9.50 -20.89 -15.75
CA PRO A 521 -9.93 -21.54 -16.98
C PRO A 521 -10.25 -20.49 -18.07
N THR A 522 -9.57 -20.60 -19.21
CA THR A 522 -9.72 -19.67 -20.34
C THR A 522 -10.20 -20.37 -21.61
N GLY A 523 -11.12 -19.72 -22.31
CA GLY A 523 -11.63 -20.06 -23.63
C GLY A 523 -11.03 -19.17 -24.73
N ALA A 524 -11.63 -19.18 -25.91
CA ALA A 524 -11.19 -18.35 -27.04
C ALA A 524 -11.35 -16.84 -26.81
N ASP A 525 -12.31 -16.46 -25.96
CA ASP A 525 -12.74 -15.07 -25.75
C ASP A 525 -12.50 -14.58 -24.30
N GLY A 526 -11.70 -15.29 -23.49
CA GLY A 526 -11.40 -14.92 -22.11
C GLY A 526 -11.75 -16.01 -21.09
N LEU A 527 -12.19 -15.63 -19.89
CA LEU A 527 -12.53 -16.59 -18.82
C LEU A 527 -13.75 -17.44 -19.21
N GLU A 528 -13.62 -18.77 -19.15
CA GLU A 528 -14.67 -19.72 -19.53
C GLU A 528 -14.71 -20.92 -18.58
N MET A 529 -15.88 -21.23 -18.00
CA MET A 529 -16.05 -22.39 -17.14
C MET A 529 -15.72 -23.70 -17.89
N GLY A 530 -14.76 -24.47 -17.38
CA GLY A 530 -14.28 -25.68 -18.06
C GLY A 530 -13.30 -25.43 -19.21
N GLY A 531 -12.83 -24.18 -19.37
CA GLY A 531 -11.78 -23.80 -20.30
C GLY A 531 -10.39 -24.37 -19.98
N VAL A 532 -9.39 -23.98 -20.76
CA VAL A 532 -8.01 -24.44 -20.60
C VAL A 532 -7.37 -23.76 -19.40
N VAL A 533 -6.72 -24.57 -18.56
CA VAL A 533 -5.91 -24.13 -17.43
C VAL A 533 -4.44 -24.28 -17.81
N ALA A 534 -3.66 -23.24 -17.58
CA ALA A 534 -2.22 -23.23 -17.83
C ALA A 534 -1.43 -23.12 -16.52
N PRO A 535 -0.24 -23.75 -16.42
CA PRO A 535 0.65 -23.53 -15.29
C PRO A 535 1.02 -22.06 -15.15
N TRP A 536 0.94 -21.52 -13.93
CA TRP A 536 1.36 -20.17 -13.60
C TRP A 536 2.82 -20.17 -13.15
N ASN A 537 3.69 -19.52 -13.93
CA ASN A 537 5.12 -19.44 -13.69
C ASN A 537 5.73 -18.20 -14.37
N ASP A 538 7.03 -17.99 -14.21
CA ASP A 538 7.74 -16.82 -14.74
C ASP A 538 7.59 -16.70 -16.27
N ALA A 539 7.65 -17.81 -17.00
CA ALA A 539 7.45 -17.82 -18.45
C ALA A 539 6.02 -17.41 -18.86
N ALA A 540 5.00 -17.79 -18.08
CA ALA A 540 3.63 -17.39 -18.31
C ALA A 540 3.44 -15.87 -18.11
N VAL A 541 3.96 -15.32 -17.01
CA VAL A 541 3.89 -13.88 -16.70
C VAL A 541 4.75 -13.05 -17.65
N ALA A 542 5.93 -13.54 -18.01
CA ALA A 542 6.80 -12.93 -19.02
C ALA A 542 6.09 -12.82 -20.37
N SER A 543 5.40 -13.89 -20.79
CA SER A 543 4.61 -13.88 -22.03
C SER A 543 3.40 -12.95 -21.94
N LEU A 544 2.79 -12.80 -20.76
CA LEU A 544 1.62 -11.96 -20.54
C LEU A 544 1.95 -10.47 -20.76
N TYR A 545 3.05 -10.00 -20.15
CA TYR A 545 3.46 -8.60 -20.22
C TYR A 545 4.55 -8.33 -21.27
N GLY A 546 5.04 -9.36 -21.97
CA GLY A 546 6.13 -9.21 -22.94
C GLY A 546 7.44 -8.70 -22.31
N ILE A 547 7.77 -9.20 -21.12
CA ILE A 547 8.99 -8.89 -20.35
C ILE A 547 9.91 -10.12 -20.27
N SER A 548 11.10 -9.98 -19.68
CA SER A 548 11.97 -11.14 -19.47
C SER A 548 11.44 -12.06 -18.36
N GLU A 549 11.86 -13.33 -18.34
CA GLU A 549 11.50 -14.25 -17.24
C GLU A 549 12.04 -13.77 -15.88
N SER A 550 13.19 -13.08 -15.85
CA SER A 550 13.72 -12.48 -14.63
C SER A 550 12.88 -11.30 -14.15
N ASP A 551 12.46 -10.40 -15.05
CA ASP A 551 11.57 -9.28 -14.69
C ASP A 551 10.20 -9.80 -14.23
N ALA A 552 9.73 -10.88 -14.86
CA ALA A 552 8.50 -11.56 -14.46
C ALA A 552 8.63 -12.17 -13.06
N ALA A 553 9.74 -12.84 -12.75
CA ALA A 553 10.00 -13.36 -11.40
C ALA A 553 10.00 -12.23 -10.35
N ALA A 554 10.64 -11.09 -10.66
CA ALA A 554 10.63 -9.91 -9.80
C ALA A 554 9.21 -9.35 -9.61
N LEU A 555 8.41 -9.24 -10.69
CA LEU A 555 7.02 -8.79 -10.63
C LEU A 555 6.16 -9.73 -9.78
N ARG A 556 6.29 -11.04 -9.97
CA ARG A 556 5.55 -12.05 -9.20
C ARG A 556 5.88 -11.98 -7.71
N SER A 557 7.18 -11.89 -7.38
CA SER A 557 7.62 -11.72 -5.99
C SER A 557 7.14 -10.39 -5.41
N TRP A 558 7.15 -9.31 -6.18
CA TRP A 558 6.60 -8.02 -5.76
C TRP A 558 5.07 -8.10 -5.49
N VAL A 559 4.30 -8.80 -6.30
CA VAL A 559 2.85 -8.94 -6.06
C VAL A 559 2.58 -9.87 -4.86
N SER A 560 3.18 -11.05 -4.83
CA SER A 560 2.90 -12.09 -3.82
C SER A 560 3.62 -11.80 -2.49
N ASP A 561 4.94 -11.69 -2.50
CA ASP A 561 5.74 -11.70 -1.28
C ASP A 561 5.77 -10.33 -0.61
N PHE A 562 5.51 -9.26 -1.37
CA PHE A 562 5.53 -7.91 -0.85
C PHE A 562 4.15 -7.30 -0.72
N MET A 563 3.46 -7.05 -1.84
CA MET A 563 2.18 -6.37 -1.81
C MET A 563 1.17 -7.18 -1.01
N PHE A 564 1.03 -8.48 -1.33
CA PHE A 564 0.09 -9.33 -0.64
C PHE A 564 0.50 -9.62 0.80
N GLU A 565 1.72 -10.14 1.04
CA GLU A 565 2.16 -10.55 2.39
C GLU A 565 2.44 -9.42 3.36
N GLU A 566 3.04 -8.31 2.92
CA GLU A 566 3.45 -7.22 3.82
C GLU A 566 2.47 -6.03 3.75
N VAL A 567 2.17 -5.53 2.55
CA VAL A 567 1.53 -4.21 2.37
C VAL A 567 0.02 -4.21 2.61
N ILE A 568 -0.72 -5.12 1.98
CA ILE A 568 -2.20 -5.07 2.02
C ILE A 568 -2.74 -5.31 3.43
N GLY A 569 -2.14 -6.24 4.18
CA GLY A 569 -2.57 -6.50 5.55
C GLY A 569 -2.46 -5.25 6.42
N ALA A 570 -1.31 -4.57 6.33
CA ALA A 570 -1.02 -3.32 7.01
C ALA A 570 -2.03 -2.22 6.61
N LEU A 571 -2.32 -2.08 5.31
CA LEU A 571 -3.27 -1.13 4.77
C LEU A 571 -4.71 -1.39 5.23
N LEU A 572 -5.17 -2.64 5.20
CA LEU A 572 -6.51 -3.00 5.64
C LEU A 572 -6.72 -2.73 7.13
N SER A 573 -5.70 -3.01 7.95
CA SER A 573 -5.71 -2.66 9.37
C SER A 573 -5.71 -1.15 9.57
N PHE A 574 -4.89 -0.41 8.83
CA PHE A 574 -4.80 1.05 8.94
C PHE A 574 -6.09 1.76 8.51
N GLN A 575 -6.67 1.39 7.36
CA GLN A 575 -7.79 2.09 6.74
C GLN A 575 -9.15 1.64 7.29
N TYR A 576 -9.30 0.34 7.56
CA TYR A 576 -10.61 -0.27 7.88
C TYR A 576 -10.66 -0.92 9.27
N GLY A 577 -9.55 -0.94 10.01
CA GLY A 577 -9.46 -1.65 11.29
C GLY A 577 -9.63 -3.16 11.14
N ALA A 578 -9.46 -3.71 9.93
CA ALA A 578 -9.60 -5.13 9.67
C ALA A 578 -8.34 -5.87 10.10
N THR A 579 -8.52 -7.02 10.75
CA THR A 579 -7.43 -7.80 11.34
C THR A 579 -7.55 -9.28 11.01
N ALA A 580 -6.43 -10.01 11.13
CA ALA A 580 -6.38 -11.46 10.92
C ALA A 580 -7.18 -12.24 11.97
N ILE A 581 -7.36 -11.67 13.16
CA ILE A 581 -8.21 -12.21 14.24
C ILE A 581 -9.28 -11.17 14.55
N THR A 582 -10.54 -11.61 14.55
CA THR A 582 -11.70 -10.76 14.80
C THR A 582 -12.54 -11.31 15.95
N THR A 583 -13.15 -10.41 16.71
CA THR A 583 -14.16 -10.74 17.72
C THR A 583 -15.54 -10.59 17.09
N GLN A 584 -16.39 -11.59 17.23
CA GLN A 584 -17.77 -11.59 16.74
C GLN A 584 -18.70 -12.00 17.89
N SER A 585 -19.92 -11.48 17.91
CA SER A 585 -20.97 -11.87 18.86
C SER A 585 -22.11 -12.63 18.19
#